data_AF-A0A450U0M1-F1
#
_entry.id   AF-A0A450U0M1-F1
#
_cell.length_a   1.000
_cell.length_b   1.000
_cell.length_c   1.000
_cell.angle_alpha   90.00
_cell.angle_beta   90.00
_cell.angle_gamma   90.00
#
_symmetry.space_group_name_H-M   'P 1'
#
loop_
_entity.id
_entity.type
_entity.pdbx_description
1 polymer ?
#
loop_
_entity_poly.entity_id
_entity_poly.type
_entity_poly.pdbx_seq_one_letter_code
_entity_poly.pdbx_strand_id
1 'polypeptide(L)'
;MMESETEVQRGHTDLSMIVRPDMRQYRVLDILIEFKFVSLREAGVDGKTLEKMDEETLWALPAVRKKQREAEEGLTRYRERLHGKFGDVLRLKSFSVVAVGFERVVFSPLE
;
A
#
# COMPACT_ATOMS: atom_id res chain seq x y z
N MET A 1 -15.53 -1.07 -8.78
CA MET A 1 -15.29 0.32 -9.20
C MET A 1 -13.88 0.60 -8.76
N MET A 2 -12.95 0.68 -9.71
CA MET A 2 -11.57 0.98 -9.40
C MET A 2 -11.51 2.49 -9.19
N GLU A 3 -11.29 2.93 -7.96
CA GLU A 3 -11.06 4.35 -7.67
C GLU A 3 -9.61 4.52 -7.25
N SER A 4 -8.79 5.00 -8.18
CA SER A 4 -7.59 5.75 -7.81
C SER A 4 -8.06 7.18 -7.51
N GLU A 5 -7.83 7.65 -6.29
CA GLU A 5 -8.30 8.96 -5.79
C GLU A 5 -9.82 9.17 -5.81
N THR A 6 -10.55 8.57 -4.87
CA THR A 6 -11.86 9.11 -4.49
C THR A 6 -11.64 10.23 -3.49
N GLU A 7 -12.21 11.41 -3.73
CA GLU A 7 -12.35 12.48 -2.74
C GLU A 7 -12.97 11.96 -1.42
N VAL A 8 -12.12 11.46 -0.53
CA VAL A 8 -12.43 11.18 0.86
C VAL A 8 -11.45 11.98 1.69
N GLN A 9 -11.74 13.28 1.79
CA GLN A 9 -11.20 14.19 2.79
C GLN A 9 -9.67 14.17 2.93
N ARG A 10 -8.99 14.79 1.96
CA ARG A 10 -7.63 15.36 2.08
C ARG A 10 -6.58 14.42 2.68
N GLY A 11 -6.49 13.21 2.16
CA GLY A 11 -5.30 12.38 2.26
C GLY A 11 -5.18 11.55 0.99
N HIS A 12 -3.96 11.14 0.64
CA HIS A 12 -3.70 10.22 -0.46
C HIS A 12 -3.48 8.80 0.08
N THR A 13 -4.12 7.80 -0.54
CA THR A 13 -3.69 6.39 -0.54
C THR A 13 -3.29 6.04 -1.96
N ASP A 14 -2.22 5.28 -2.16
CA ASP A 14 -1.66 5.05 -3.51
C ASP A 14 -2.58 4.23 -4.42
N LEU A 15 -3.37 3.29 -3.87
CA LEU A 15 -4.37 2.52 -4.64
C LEU A 15 -5.50 1.96 -3.76
N SER A 16 -6.75 2.13 -4.19
CA SER A 16 -7.92 1.50 -3.56
C SER A 16 -8.77 0.74 -4.59
N MET A 17 -9.10 -0.52 -4.29
CA MET A 17 -9.95 -1.35 -5.14
C MET A 17 -11.19 -1.79 -4.36
N ILE A 18 -12.33 -1.16 -4.66
CA ILE A 18 -13.60 -1.37 -3.95
C ILE A 18 -14.63 -2.03 -4.89
N VAL A 19 -15.25 -3.10 -4.42
CA VAL A 19 -16.25 -3.84 -5.19
C VAL A 19 -17.58 -3.08 -5.18
N ARG A 20 -18.22 -2.94 -6.34
CA ARG A 20 -19.51 -2.25 -6.41
C ARG A 20 -20.60 -3.03 -5.66
N PRO A 21 -21.58 -2.36 -5.03
CA PRO A 21 -22.63 -3.00 -4.23
C PRO A 21 -23.41 -4.12 -4.95
N ASP A 22 -23.70 -3.94 -6.24
CA ASP A 22 -24.42 -4.89 -7.12
C ASP A 22 -23.61 -6.16 -7.44
N MET A 23 -22.29 -6.13 -7.26
CA MET A 23 -21.36 -7.20 -7.60
C MET A 23 -20.85 -7.97 -6.37
N ARG A 24 -21.38 -7.67 -5.17
CA ARG A 24 -20.96 -8.31 -3.90
C ARG A 24 -21.33 -9.80 -3.79
N GLN A 25 -22.11 -10.32 -4.74
CA GLN A 25 -22.33 -11.77 -4.90
C GLN A 25 -21.02 -12.52 -5.23
N TYR A 26 -20.04 -11.82 -5.82
CA TYR A 26 -18.69 -12.36 -6.04
C TYR A 26 -17.83 -12.09 -4.81
N ARG A 27 -17.06 -13.08 -4.35
CA ARG A 27 -16.14 -12.98 -3.19
C ARG A 27 -14.88 -12.15 -3.50
N VAL A 28 -15.02 -11.03 -4.20
CA VAL A 28 -13.91 -10.10 -4.41
C VAL A 28 -13.67 -9.36 -3.10
N LEU A 29 -12.43 -9.34 -2.62
CA LEU A 29 -12.03 -8.65 -1.40
C LEU A 29 -11.92 -7.15 -1.67
N ASP A 30 -12.31 -6.31 -0.71
CA ASP A 30 -12.00 -4.88 -0.76
C ASP A 30 -10.53 -4.74 -0.34
N ILE A 31 -9.68 -4.21 -1.21
CA ILE A 31 -8.23 -4.13 -0.97
C ILE A 31 -7.83 -2.67 -0.77
N LEU A 32 -7.13 -2.42 0.34
CA LEU A 32 -6.50 -1.15 0.66
C LEU A 32 -4.98 -1.35 0.74
N ILE A 33 -4.23 -0.60 -0.07
CA ILE A 33 -2.77 -0.66 -0.06
C ILE A 33 -2.24 0.74 0.26
N GLU A 34 -1.35 0.82 1.22
CA GLU A 34 -0.56 2.02 1.48
C GLU A 34 0.88 1.70 1.10
N PHE A 35 1.42 2.44 0.14
CA PHE A 35 2.73 2.22 -0.41
C PHE A 35 3.70 3.27 0.12
N LYS A 36 4.90 2.83 0.50
CA LYS A 36 6.01 3.71 0.86
C LYS A 36 7.23 3.32 0.08
N PHE A 37 8.12 4.29 -0.05
CA PHE A 37 9.39 4.09 -0.71
C PHE A 37 10.54 4.47 0.24
N VAL A 38 11.59 3.65 0.20
CA VAL A 38 12.88 3.88 0.82
C VAL A 38 13.93 3.86 -0.28
N SER A 39 14.62 4.97 -0.49
CA SER A 39 15.74 5.02 -1.43
C SER A 39 16.94 4.23 -0.91
N LEU A 40 17.85 3.79 -1.80
CA LEU A 40 19.13 3.18 -1.42
C LEU A 40 19.93 4.04 -0.45
N ARG A 41 19.90 5.36 -0.66
CA ARG A 41 20.56 6.33 0.22
C ARG A 41 19.97 6.31 1.63
N GLU A 42 18.64 6.26 1.76
CA GLU A 42 17.97 6.18 3.06
C GLU A 42 18.17 4.81 3.73
N ALA A 43 18.24 3.74 2.94
CA ALA A 43 18.58 2.41 3.42
C ALA A 43 20.05 2.28 3.83
N GLY A 44 20.92 3.18 3.36
CA GLY A 44 22.36 3.17 3.66
C GLY A 44 23.13 2.06 2.96
N VAL A 45 22.57 1.49 1.89
CA VAL A 45 23.15 0.36 1.14
C VAL A 45 23.07 0.61 -0.37
N ASP A 46 23.99 0.04 -1.14
CA ASP A 46 23.90 0.04 -2.60
C ASP A 46 22.99 -1.09 -3.11
N GLY A 47 22.62 -1.04 -4.40
CA GLY A 47 21.71 -2.02 -5.00
C GLY A 47 22.24 -3.45 -4.95
N LYS A 48 23.56 -3.65 -5.13
CA LYS A 48 24.20 -4.98 -5.08
C LYS A 48 24.18 -5.60 -3.69
N THR A 49 24.26 -4.78 -2.66
CA THR A 49 24.17 -5.22 -1.27
C THR A 49 22.72 -5.53 -0.93
N LEU A 50 21.79 -4.65 -1.33
CA LEU A 50 20.35 -4.83 -1.12
C LEU A 50 19.84 -6.12 -1.79
N GLU A 51 20.30 -6.44 -2.99
CA GLU A 51 19.94 -7.66 -3.75
C GLU A 51 20.26 -8.96 -3.01
N LYS A 52 21.26 -8.95 -2.11
CA LYS A 52 21.70 -10.14 -1.37
C LYS A 52 21.04 -10.28 0.01
N MET A 53 20.25 -9.29 0.44
CA MET A 53 19.59 -9.33 1.73
C MET A 53 18.37 -10.26 1.67
N ASP A 54 18.19 -11.06 2.72
CA ASP A 54 16.95 -11.80 2.93
C ASP A 54 15.83 -10.91 3.48
N GLU A 55 14.62 -11.44 3.53
CA GLU A 55 13.43 -10.71 3.99
C GLU A 55 13.59 -10.20 5.42
N GLU A 56 14.15 -11.02 6.32
CA GLU A 56 14.36 -10.64 7.72
C GLU A 56 15.31 -9.45 7.84
N THR A 57 16.39 -9.45 7.04
CA THR A 57 17.36 -8.35 6.99
C THR A 57 16.73 -7.09 6.41
N LEU A 58 15.94 -7.20 5.34
CA LEU A 58 15.22 -6.06 4.76
C LEU A 58 14.22 -5.45 5.75
N TRP A 59 13.47 -6.28 6.49
CA TRP A 59 12.57 -5.82 7.55
C TRP A 59 13.30 -5.24 8.75
N ALA A 60 14.54 -5.65 9.00
CA ALA A 60 15.36 -5.10 10.08
C ALA A 60 15.87 -3.69 9.78
N LEU A 61 15.95 -3.27 8.50
CA LEU A 61 16.44 -1.95 8.12
C LEU A 61 15.66 -0.82 8.83
N PRO A 62 16.33 0.10 9.56
CA PRO A 62 15.65 1.15 10.30
C PRO A 62 14.74 2.03 9.45
N ALA A 63 15.18 2.34 8.21
CA ALA A 63 14.40 3.12 7.26
C ALA A 63 13.11 2.39 6.83
N VAL A 64 13.19 1.07 6.61
CA VAL A 64 12.05 0.22 6.26
C VAL A 64 11.06 0.16 7.42
N ARG A 65 11.52 -0.14 8.64
CA ARG A 65 10.65 -0.16 9.84
C ARG A 65 9.94 1.17 10.07
N LYS A 66 10.64 2.28 9.85
CA LYS A 66 10.04 3.61 9.96
C LYS A 66 8.91 3.79 8.95
N LYS A 67 9.16 3.51 7.67
CA LYS A 67 8.15 3.61 6.61
C LYS A 67 6.99 2.64 6.78
N GLN A 68 7.26 1.43 7.26
CA GLN A 68 6.24 0.44 7.57
C GLN A 68 5.25 0.99 8.62
N ARG A 69 5.74 1.59 9.71
CA ARG A 69 4.89 2.23 10.74
C ARG A 69 4.09 3.41 10.20
N GLU A 70 4.73 4.29 9.42
CA GLU A 70 4.04 5.43 8.78
C GLU A 70 2.88 4.93 7.89
N ALA A 71 3.06 3.82 7.17
CA ALA A 71 2.03 3.22 6.36
C ALA A 71 0.91 2.58 7.19
N GLU A 72 1.24 1.86 8.26
CA GLU A 72 0.26 1.24 9.16
C GLU A 72 -0.63 2.29 9.86
N GLU A 73 -0.05 3.42 10.27
CA GLU A 73 -0.79 4.56 10.79
C GLU A 73 -1.74 5.15 9.73
N GLY A 74 -1.27 5.28 8.49
CA GLY A 74 -2.10 5.69 7.34
C GLY A 74 -3.28 4.74 7.13
N LEU A 75 -3.00 3.45 7.00
CA LEU A 75 -4.01 2.41 6.81
C LEU A 75 -5.06 2.44 7.91
N THR A 76 -4.65 2.60 9.17
CA THR A 76 -5.59 2.65 10.31
C THR A 76 -6.63 3.76 10.11
N ARG A 77 -6.16 4.99 9.80
CA ARG A 77 -7.06 6.14 9.55
C ARG A 77 -8.00 5.91 8.37
N TYR A 78 -7.52 5.30 7.28
CA TYR A 78 -8.36 5.02 6.11
C TYR A 78 -9.36 3.90 6.36
N ARG A 79 -8.96 2.85 7.07
CA ARG A 79 -9.86 1.76 7.45
C ARG A 79 -11.03 2.30 8.24
N GLU A 80 -10.81 3.17 9.23
CA GLU A 80 -11.88 3.79 10.01
C GLU A 80 -12.86 4.58 9.12
N ARG A 81 -12.34 5.42 8.21
CA ARG A 81 -13.16 6.19 7.27
C ARG A 81 -13.99 5.29 6.34
N LEU A 82 -13.39 4.23 5.81
CA LEU A 82 -14.07 3.30 4.90
C LEU A 82 -15.15 2.49 5.63
N HIS A 83 -14.89 2.03 6.85
CA HIS A 83 -15.92 1.38 7.67
C HIS A 83 -17.04 2.36 8.03
N GLY A 84 -16.72 3.62 8.34
CA GLY A 84 -17.74 4.65 8.58
C GLY A 84 -18.66 4.91 7.38
N LYS A 85 -18.13 4.83 6.15
CA LYS A 85 -18.90 5.06 4.91
C LYS A 85 -19.69 3.84 4.45
N PHE A 86 -19.10 2.64 4.56
CA PHE A 86 -19.65 1.42 3.94
C PHE A 86 -20.20 0.41 4.95
N GLY A 87 -20.00 0.63 6.26
CA GLY A 87 -20.46 -0.24 7.33
C GLY A 87 -19.88 -1.65 7.26
N ASP A 88 -20.58 -2.59 7.91
CA ASP A 88 -20.15 -3.99 8.07
C ASP A 88 -20.16 -4.80 6.76
N VAL A 89 -20.65 -4.20 5.68
CA VAL A 89 -20.66 -4.83 4.36
C VAL A 89 -19.25 -4.93 3.77
N LEU A 90 -18.34 -4.04 4.21
CA LEU A 90 -16.97 -3.92 3.71
C LEU A 90 -16.09 -5.10 4.17
N ARG A 91 -15.44 -5.80 3.22
CA ARG A 91 -14.54 -6.93 3.50
C ARG A 91 -13.08 -6.53 3.28
N LEU A 92 -12.63 -5.56 4.08
CA LEU A 92 -11.39 -4.83 3.85
C LEU A 92 -10.13 -5.61 4.28
N LYS A 93 -9.27 -5.94 3.32
CA LYS A 93 -7.89 -6.39 3.52
C LYS A 93 -6.93 -5.22 3.27
N SER A 94 -6.02 -5.00 4.22
CA SER A 94 -5.08 -3.89 4.18
C SER A 94 -3.65 -4.39 4.11
N PHE A 95 -2.85 -3.76 3.26
CA PHE A 95 -1.44 -4.09 3.07
C PHE A 95 -0.60 -2.83 3.19
N SER A 96 0.40 -2.88 4.06
CA SER A 96 1.47 -1.88 4.10
C SER A 96 2.63 -2.44 3.28
N VAL A 97 3.04 -1.69 2.26
CA VAL A 97 4.06 -2.11 1.30
C VAL A 97 5.17 -1.08 1.28
N VAL A 98 6.41 -1.51 1.53
CA VAL A 98 7.58 -0.64 1.44
C VAL A 98 8.48 -1.13 0.31
N ALA A 99 8.59 -0.35 -0.75
CA ALA A 99 9.60 -0.58 -1.76
C ALA A 99 10.96 -0.04 -1.30
N VAL A 100 12.01 -0.84 -1.43
CA VAL A 100 13.38 -0.46 -1.10
C VAL A 100 14.22 -0.44 -2.36
N GLY A 101 14.90 0.68 -2.63
CA GLY A 101 15.83 0.83 -3.73
C GLY A 101 15.19 0.97 -5.12
N PHE A 102 14.05 0.33 -5.37
CA PHE A 102 13.16 0.46 -6.54
C PHE A 102 13.85 0.96 -7.83
N GLU A 103 14.89 0.25 -8.28
CA GLU A 103 15.86 0.82 -9.20
C GLU A 103 15.28 1.08 -10.60
N ARG A 104 14.34 0.26 -11.09
CA ARG A 104 13.50 0.59 -12.26
C ARG A 104 12.14 -0.09 -12.25
N VAL A 105 11.12 0.69 -12.60
CA VAL A 105 9.81 0.20 -13.05
C VAL A 105 9.37 1.01 -14.27
N VAL A 106 8.89 0.32 -15.30
CA VAL A 106 8.46 0.88 -16.58
C VAL A 106 7.07 0.33 -16.91
N PHE A 107 6.17 1.18 -17.40
CA PHE A 107 4.83 0.78 -17.83
C PHE A 107 4.48 1.37 -19.20
N SER A 108 3.61 0.68 -19.93
CA SER A 108 3.05 1.11 -21.21
C SER A 108 1.56 0.84 -21.21
N PRO A 109 0.72 1.73 -21.77
CA PRO A 109 -0.70 1.50 -21.92
C PRO A 109 -0.98 0.41 -22.97
N LEU A 110 -2.12 -0.25 -22.81
CA LEU A 110 -2.83 -0.97 -23.87
C LEU A 110 -4.12 -0.20 -24.12
N GLU A 111 -4.41 0.10 -25.39
CA GLU A 111 -5.73 0.60 -25.81
C GLU A 111 -6.80 -0.48 -25.69
#